data_AF-A0A6M1TDG5-F1
#
_entry.id   AF-A0A6M1TDG5-F1
#
_cell.length_a   1.000
_cell.length_b   1.000
_cell.length_c   1.000
_cell.angle_alpha   90.00
_cell.angle_beta   90.00
_cell.angle_gamma   90.00
#
_symmetry.space_group_name_H-M   'P 1'
#
loop_
_entity.id
_entity.type
_entity.pdbx_description
1 polymer ?
#
loop_
_entity_poly.entity_id
_entity_poly.type
_entity_poly.pdbx_seq_one_letter_code
_entity_poly.pdbx_strand_id
1 'polypeptide(L)'
;MNISELTEHSYVPYSGTPKFAVAKSKEGRYFPGCRIENISYPLSISAIHNALFCCISEGNTPQEVWAPHTEKSMISFWKEEFGVTVTTQEQSKWSDVSFPNLALQEEIPLDKTLKKLLDKAVVGESDFPVAALLETDIGFFSGVNIECSSWSMGLCAERVAIGKAVTYGAQNFKRLHIHTRDGEFSSPCGSCRQVIVEHMAQKQIHLHHADNTESVHFGHDLLPHSFRSSTLIK
;
A
#
# COMPACT_ATOMS: atom_id res chain seq x y z
N MET A 1 14.44 8.61 -8.13
CA MET A 1 13.21 8.05 -8.69
C MET A 1 12.67 8.97 -9.76
N ASN A 2 12.80 8.58 -11.03
CA ASN A 2 12.12 9.20 -12.17
C ASN A 2 10.91 8.34 -12.61
N ILE A 3 10.11 8.82 -13.55
CA ILE A 3 8.91 8.09 -14.02
C ILE A 3 9.23 6.80 -14.77
N SER A 4 10.34 6.75 -15.52
CA SER A 4 10.77 5.51 -16.18
C SER A 4 11.04 4.39 -15.16
N GLU A 5 11.67 4.72 -14.03
CA GLU A 5 11.91 3.79 -12.92
C GLU A 5 10.59 3.32 -12.27
N LEU A 6 9.55 4.17 -12.22
CA LEU A 6 8.27 3.79 -11.61
C LEU A 6 7.57 2.61 -12.29
N THR A 7 7.67 2.52 -13.62
CA THR A 7 7.10 1.38 -14.33
C THR A 7 7.84 0.08 -14.05
N GLU A 8 9.16 0.15 -13.92
CA GLU A 8 10.03 -1.00 -13.64
C GLU A 8 9.77 -1.60 -12.25
N HIS A 9 9.28 -0.78 -11.31
CA HIS A 9 8.92 -1.23 -9.98
C HIS A 9 7.58 -1.97 -9.91
N SER A 10 6.82 -2.07 -11.00
CA SER A 10 5.53 -2.79 -10.97
C SER A 10 5.73 -4.27 -10.67
N TYR A 11 4.99 -4.82 -9.71
CA TYR A 11 4.93 -6.27 -9.50
C TYR A 11 3.81 -6.84 -10.38
N VAL A 12 4.17 -7.33 -11.58
CA VAL A 12 3.22 -7.79 -12.62
C VAL A 12 3.53 -9.18 -13.16
N PRO A 13 3.74 -10.20 -12.30
CA PRO A 13 4.18 -11.51 -12.73
C PRO A 13 3.13 -12.27 -13.57
N TYR A 14 1.84 -11.88 -13.55
CA TYR A 14 0.79 -12.60 -14.27
C TYR A 14 0.52 -11.99 -15.64
N SER A 15 0.36 -10.65 -15.72
CA SER A 15 0.06 -10.00 -17.00
C SER A 15 1.28 -9.47 -17.74
N GLY A 16 2.43 -9.32 -17.09
CA GLY A 16 3.61 -8.65 -17.65
C GLY A 16 3.37 -7.18 -18.06
N THR A 17 2.29 -6.56 -17.58
CA THR A 17 1.85 -5.23 -18.02
C THR A 17 2.05 -4.19 -16.91
N PRO A 18 3.22 -3.52 -16.85
CA PRO A 18 3.50 -2.48 -15.87
C PRO A 18 2.59 -1.27 -16.09
N LYS A 19 2.21 -0.60 -15.01
CA LYS A 19 1.42 0.64 -15.05
C LYS A 19 1.87 1.55 -13.92
N PHE A 20 1.83 2.85 -14.16
CA PHE A 20 2.11 3.88 -13.16
C PHE A 20 0.96 4.89 -13.05
N ALA A 21 0.95 5.59 -11.93
CA ALA A 21 0.16 6.80 -11.72
C ALA A 21 0.92 7.73 -10.76
N VAL A 22 0.55 9.01 -10.78
CA VAL A 22 1.08 10.03 -9.86
C VAL A 22 -0.08 10.84 -9.32
N ALA A 23 -0.20 10.93 -8.00
CA ALA A 23 -1.13 11.83 -7.34
C ALA A 23 -0.41 13.11 -6.92
N LYS A 24 -1.04 14.27 -7.11
CA LYS A 24 -0.60 15.54 -6.55
C LYS A 24 -1.56 15.99 -5.46
N SER A 25 -1.00 16.36 -4.32
CA SER A 25 -1.77 16.89 -3.20
C SER A 25 -2.10 18.37 -3.38
N LYS A 26 -3.06 18.88 -2.59
CA LYS A 26 -3.40 20.32 -2.54
C LYS A 26 -2.20 21.20 -2.17
N GLU A 27 -1.25 20.65 -1.43
CA GLU A 27 0.00 21.30 -1.03
C GLU A 27 1.08 21.25 -2.12
N GLY A 28 0.79 20.65 -3.28
CA GLY A 28 1.70 20.58 -4.43
C GLY A 28 2.75 19.46 -4.34
N ARG A 29 2.59 18.50 -3.42
CA ARG A 29 3.48 17.32 -3.31
C ARG A 29 3.03 16.21 -4.27
N TYR A 30 3.98 15.50 -4.83
CA TYR A 30 3.73 14.40 -5.77
C TYR A 30 3.96 13.04 -5.12
N PHE A 31 3.05 12.10 -5.31
CA PHE A 31 3.10 10.76 -4.75
C PHE A 31 2.98 9.73 -5.87
N PRO A 32 4.00 8.89 -6.07
CA PRO A 32 3.97 7.88 -7.11
C PRO A 32 3.15 6.66 -6.67
N GLY A 33 2.70 5.88 -7.65
CA GLY A 33 2.17 4.54 -7.46
C GLY A 33 2.44 3.67 -8.67
N CYS A 34 2.84 2.42 -8.45
CA CYS A 34 2.93 1.39 -9.49
C CYS A 34 1.85 0.31 -9.29
N ARG A 35 1.64 -0.51 -10.33
CA ARG A 35 0.72 -1.64 -10.28
C ARG A 35 1.34 -2.82 -9.52
N ILE A 36 0.55 -3.43 -8.65
CA ILE A 36 0.94 -4.60 -7.86
C ILE A 36 -0.14 -5.65 -8.02
N GLU A 37 0.16 -6.71 -8.75
CA GLU A 37 -0.75 -7.81 -8.95
C GLU A 37 -0.75 -8.77 -7.77
N ASN A 38 -1.86 -9.49 -7.63
CA ASN A 38 -1.94 -10.61 -6.71
C ASN A 38 -2.62 -11.78 -7.42
N ILE A 39 -2.26 -12.99 -7.02
CA ILE A 39 -2.83 -14.23 -7.53
C ILE A 39 -4.36 -14.28 -7.40
N SER A 40 -4.89 -13.68 -6.33
CA SER A 40 -6.30 -13.33 -6.24
C SER A 40 -6.49 -12.00 -6.97
N TYR A 41 -6.82 -12.04 -8.26
CA TYR A 41 -6.88 -10.86 -9.11
C TYR A 41 -7.65 -9.67 -8.54
N PRO A 42 -8.80 -9.84 -7.84
CA PRO A 42 -9.51 -8.72 -7.20
C PRO A 42 -8.70 -7.99 -6.13
N LEU A 43 -7.64 -8.59 -5.59
CA LEU A 43 -6.76 -7.97 -4.58
C LEU A 43 -5.63 -7.14 -5.21
N SER A 44 -5.47 -7.17 -6.53
CA SER A 44 -4.46 -6.38 -7.24
C SER A 44 -4.65 -4.89 -6.96
N ILE A 45 -3.57 -4.20 -6.62
CA ILE A 45 -3.56 -2.76 -6.39
C ILE A 45 -3.22 -2.09 -7.73
N SER A 46 -4.19 -1.35 -8.28
CA SER A 46 -3.93 -0.58 -9.50
C SER A 46 -3.02 0.61 -9.19
N ALA A 47 -2.32 1.13 -10.21
CA ALA A 47 -1.39 2.23 -10.00
C ALA A 47 -2.06 3.50 -9.42
N ILE A 48 -3.30 3.80 -9.85
CA ILE A 48 -4.09 4.92 -9.32
C ILE A 48 -4.47 4.72 -7.85
N HIS A 49 -4.90 3.51 -7.46
CA HIS A 49 -5.13 3.18 -6.04
C HIS A 49 -3.86 3.46 -5.24
N ASN A 50 -2.73 2.92 -5.70
CA ASN A 50 -1.46 3.01 -4.99
C ASN A 50 -1.02 4.47 -4.81
N ALA A 51 -1.07 5.28 -5.86
CA ALA A 51 -0.68 6.70 -5.82
C ALA A 51 -1.57 7.53 -4.87
N LEU A 52 -2.89 7.33 -4.93
CA LEU A 52 -3.85 8.00 -4.05
C LEU A 52 -3.64 7.61 -2.59
N PHE A 53 -3.50 6.32 -2.31
CA PHE A 53 -3.38 5.82 -0.95
C PHE A 53 -2.00 6.14 -0.37
N CYS A 54 -0.96 6.23 -1.19
CA CYS A 54 0.34 6.77 -0.82
C CYS A 54 0.21 8.23 -0.35
N CYS A 55 -0.50 9.08 -1.11
CA CYS A 55 -0.76 10.48 -0.74
C CYS A 55 -1.55 10.62 0.58
N ILE A 56 -2.68 9.90 0.68
CA ILE A 56 -3.61 9.98 1.82
C ILE A 56 -2.98 9.45 3.10
N SER A 57 -2.30 8.30 3.06
CA SER A 57 -1.66 7.72 4.25
C SER A 57 -0.48 8.55 4.78
N GLU A 58 0.07 9.45 3.96
CA GLU A 58 1.03 10.45 4.40
C GLU A 58 0.39 11.71 5.01
N GLY A 59 -0.94 11.75 5.10
CA GLY A 59 -1.73 12.84 5.69
C GLY A 59 -1.99 14.01 4.73
N ASN A 60 -1.92 13.78 3.41
CA ASN A 60 -2.14 14.83 2.40
C ASN A 60 -3.49 14.63 1.71
N THR A 61 -4.10 15.72 1.25
CA THR A 61 -5.35 15.64 0.48
C THR A 61 -5.03 15.60 -1.01
N PRO A 62 -5.35 14.51 -1.74
CA PRO A 62 -5.12 14.46 -3.18
C PRO A 62 -6.03 15.45 -3.91
N GLN A 63 -5.53 16.04 -5.00
CA GLN A 63 -6.25 17.01 -5.82
C GLN A 63 -6.29 16.58 -7.30
N GLU A 64 -5.16 16.14 -7.82
CA GLU A 64 -4.99 15.73 -9.21
C GLU A 64 -4.33 14.35 -9.25
N VAL A 65 -4.68 13.53 -10.23
CA VAL A 65 -3.99 12.25 -10.50
C VAL A 65 -3.74 12.10 -12.00
N TRP A 66 -2.49 11.85 -12.37
CA TRP A 66 -2.14 11.38 -13.71
C TRP A 66 -2.09 9.86 -13.69
N ALA A 67 -2.97 9.22 -14.45
CA ALA A 67 -3.08 7.77 -14.50
C ALA A 67 -3.39 7.30 -15.93
N PRO A 68 -2.38 7.26 -16.83
CA PRO A 68 -2.58 7.07 -18.26
C PRO A 68 -3.29 5.77 -18.67
N HIS A 69 -3.21 4.76 -17.80
CA HIS A 69 -3.68 3.39 -18.07
C HIS A 69 -4.96 3.03 -17.31
N THR A 70 -5.66 4.03 -16.77
CA THR A 70 -6.85 3.85 -15.93
C THR A 70 -8.13 3.79 -16.76
N GLU A 71 -9.04 2.89 -16.40
CA GLU A 71 -10.32 2.73 -17.06
C GLU A 71 -11.31 3.84 -16.69
N LYS A 72 -12.25 4.15 -17.58
CA LYS A 72 -13.23 5.23 -17.41
C LYS A 72 -14.11 5.06 -16.16
N SER A 73 -14.53 3.84 -15.84
CA SER A 73 -15.32 3.53 -14.64
C SER A 73 -14.59 3.93 -13.36
N MET A 74 -13.29 3.64 -13.31
CA MET A 74 -12.43 3.97 -12.17
C MET A 74 -12.22 5.48 -12.03
N ILE A 75 -12.16 6.21 -13.15
CA ILE A 75 -12.05 7.68 -13.13
C ILE A 75 -13.27 8.29 -12.41
N SER A 76 -14.48 7.85 -12.75
CA SER A 76 -15.70 8.35 -12.10
C SER A 76 -15.68 8.05 -10.61
N PHE A 77 -15.32 6.82 -10.23
CA PHE A 77 -15.22 6.43 -8.82
C PHE A 77 -14.29 7.34 -8.03
N TRP A 78 -13.03 7.54 -8.47
CA TRP A 78 -12.08 8.36 -7.70
C TRP A 78 -12.47 9.82 -7.59
N LYS A 79 -13.12 10.35 -8.65
CA LYS A 79 -13.64 11.71 -8.64
C LYS A 79 -14.76 11.87 -7.61
N GLU A 80 -15.67 10.90 -7.52
CA GLU A 80 -16.76 10.91 -6.54
C GLU A 80 -16.24 10.69 -5.12
N GLU A 81 -15.32 9.74 -4.93
CA GLU A 81 -14.81 9.32 -3.62
C GLU A 81 -13.92 10.39 -2.97
N PHE A 82 -12.93 10.92 -3.71
CA PHE A 82 -11.91 11.81 -3.16
C PHE A 82 -11.91 13.22 -3.77
N GLY A 83 -12.86 13.52 -4.66
CA GLY A 83 -12.94 14.83 -5.32
C GLY A 83 -11.74 15.12 -6.25
N VAL A 84 -11.02 14.08 -6.69
CA VAL A 84 -9.80 14.27 -7.50
C VAL A 84 -10.11 14.45 -8.98
N THR A 85 -9.30 15.25 -9.66
CA THR A 85 -9.30 15.29 -11.12
C THR A 85 -8.35 14.21 -11.66
N VAL A 86 -8.86 13.31 -12.50
CA VAL A 86 -8.04 12.24 -13.09
C VAL A 86 -7.74 12.55 -14.56
N THR A 87 -6.46 12.58 -14.90
CA THR A 87 -5.95 12.79 -16.26
C THR A 87 -5.38 11.48 -16.80
N THR A 88 -5.85 11.05 -17.98
CA THR A 88 -5.34 9.85 -18.68
C THR A 88 -4.27 10.16 -19.73
N GLN A 89 -3.93 11.44 -19.91
CA GLN A 89 -2.84 11.82 -20.79
C GLN A 89 -1.51 11.72 -20.03
N GLU A 90 -0.48 11.24 -20.71
CA GLU A 90 0.88 11.32 -20.17
C GLU A 90 1.34 12.77 -20.14
N GLN A 91 1.93 13.17 -19.03
CA GLN A 91 2.57 14.47 -18.93
C GLN A 91 3.94 14.41 -19.61
N SER A 92 4.20 15.33 -20.54
CA SER A 92 5.43 15.35 -21.34
C SER A 92 6.68 15.84 -20.59
N LYS A 93 6.55 16.31 -19.34
CA LYS A 93 7.65 16.84 -18.52
C LYS A 93 7.54 16.34 -17.08
N TRP A 94 8.18 15.21 -16.82
CA TRP A 94 8.36 14.66 -15.47
C TRP A 94 9.73 14.99 -14.86
N SER A 95 10.64 15.59 -15.64
CA SER A 95 11.98 16.00 -15.20
C SER A 95 11.97 16.92 -13.98
N ASP A 96 10.87 17.65 -13.80
CA ASP A 96 10.72 18.68 -12.77
C ASP A 96 9.95 18.16 -11.55
N VAL A 97 9.52 16.89 -11.57
CA VAL A 97 8.76 16.28 -10.47
C VAL A 97 9.70 15.54 -9.54
N SER A 98 9.65 15.90 -8.26
CA SER A 98 10.36 15.22 -7.18
C SER A 98 9.37 14.46 -6.30
N PHE A 99 9.66 13.18 -6.04
CA PHE A 99 8.90 12.36 -5.12
C PHE A 99 9.52 12.41 -3.71
N PRO A 100 8.71 12.47 -2.64
CA PRO A 100 9.21 12.47 -1.28
C PRO A 100 9.86 11.13 -0.95
N ASN A 101 10.95 11.13 -0.18
CA ASN A 101 11.43 9.89 0.42
C ASN A 101 10.51 9.50 1.57
N LEU A 102 9.81 8.37 1.43
CA LEU A 102 8.89 7.85 2.45
C LEU A 102 9.50 6.76 3.34
N ALA A 103 10.71 6.29 3.03
CA ALA A 103 11.38 5.25 3.81
C ALA A 103 11.92 5.84 5.13
N LEU A 104 11.35 5.38 6.24
CA LEU A 104 11.86 5.69 7.58
C LEU A 104 13.14 4.88 7.83
N GLN A 105 14.18 5.51 8.36
CA GLN A 105 15.49 4.87 8.56
C GLN A 105 15.52 3.96 9.81
N GLU A 106 16.52 3.10 9.92
CA GLU A 106 16.51 1.91 10.82
C GLU A 106 16.37 2.22 12.33
N GLU A 107 16.67 3.43 12.80
CA GLU A 107 16.51 3.83 14.21
C GLU A 107 15.12 4.44 14.51
N ILE A 108 14.04 3.69 14.26
CA ILE A 108 12.68 4.13 14.62
C ILE A 108 12.20 3.51 15.94
N PRO A 109 11.56 4.28 16.85
CA PRO A 109 10.91 3.73 18.03
C PRO A 109 9.63 3.00 17.59
N LEU A 110 9.74 1.71 17.26
CA LEU A 110 8.75 0.92 16.54
C LEU A 110 7.32 1.04 17.12
N ASP A 111 7.13 0.66 18.38
CA ASP A 111 5.81 0.67 19.05
C ASP A 111 5.20 2.06 19.10
N LYS A 112 6.01 3.07 19.44
CA LYS A 112 5.58 4.47 19.49
C LYS A 112 5.17 4.96 18.10
N THR A 113 5.87 4.51 17.06
CA THR A 113 5.60 4.86 15.67
C THR A 113 4.31 4.21 15.20
N LEU A 114 4.10 2.90 15.44
CA LEU A 114 2.86 2.19 15.13
C LEU A 114 1.65 2.84 15.80
N LYS A 115 1.73 3.12 17.11
CA LYS A 115 0.63 3.76 17.85
C LYS A 115 0.27 5.13 17.30
N LYS A 116 1.27 5.94 16.93
CA LYS A 116 1.06 7.27 16.33
C LYS A 116 0.51 7.20 14.91
N LEU A 117 0.85 6.17 14.14
CA LEU A 117 0.34 6.00 12.77
C LEU A 117 -1.18 5.82 12.74
N LEU A 118 -1.76 5.20 13.78
CA LEU A 118 -3.21 5.02 13.89
C LEU A 118 -3.99 6.33 13.73
N ASP A 119 -3.43 7.47 14.14
CA ASP A 119 -4.07 8.79 14.03
C ASP A 119 -4.18 9.30 12.58
N LYS A 120 -3.54 8.61 11.62
CA LYS A 120 -3.64 8.90 10.18
C LYS A 120 -4.63 7.99 9.44
N ALA A 121 -5.19 6.97 10.09
CA ALA A 121 -6.13 6.07 9.46
C ALA A 121 -7.40 6.81 9.01
N VAL A 122 -7.94 6.44 7.84
CA VAL A 122 -9.20 6.98 7.33
C VAL A 122 -10.25 5.89 7.50
N VAL A 123 -11.05 6.00 8.56
CA VAL A 123 -11.92 4.93 9.06
C VAL A 123 -13.37 5.38 9.20
N GLY A 124 -13.91 6.01 8.16
CA GLY A 124 -15.25 6.59 8.17
C GLY A 124 -16.40 5.56 8.23
N GLU A 125 -16.13 4.29 7.93
CA GLU A 125 -17.15 3.24 7.86
C GLU A 125 -17.15 2.35 9.10
N SER A 126 -15.98 2.07 9.70
CA SER A 126 -15.85 1.12 10.81
C SER A 126 -15.36 1.70 12.13
N ASP A 127 -14.79 2.91 12.14
CA ASP A 127 -14.05 3.46 13.28
C ASP A 127 -12.91 2.55 13.79
N PHE A 128 -12.35 1.66 12.94
CA PHE A 128 -11.34 0.67 13.32
C PHE A 128 -9.95 1.00 12.72
N PRO A 129 -9.09 1.78 13.43
CA PRO A 129 -7.77 2.17 12.92
C PRO A 129 -6.76 1.02 13.00
N VAL A 130 -6.06 0.80 11.89
CA VAL A 130 -4.96 -0.16 11.77
C VAL A 130 -3.73 0.55 11.20
N ALA A 131 -2.56 0.24 11.76
CA ALA A 131 -1.27 0.72 11.29
C ALA A 131 -0.35 -0.46 10.97
N ALA A 132 0.51 -0.26 9.98
CA ALA A 132 1.53 -1.21 9.58
C ALA A 132 2.89 -0.52 9.36
N LEU A 133 3.96 -1.21 9.70
CA LEU A 133 5.33 -0.87 9.34
C LEU A 133 5.99 -2.06 8.68
N LEU A 134 6.34 -1.91 7.40
CA LEU A 134 7.05 -2.92 6.61
C LEU A 134 8.54 -2.59 6.60
N GLU A 135 9.35 -3.44 7.21
CA GLU A 135 10.81 -3.36 7.15
C GLU A 135 11.33 -3.94 5.84
N THR A 136 12.20 -3.19 5.15
CA THR A 136 12.80 -3.59 3.87
C THR A 136 14.32 -3.43 3.87
N ASP A 137 14.94 -3.68 2.73
CA ASP A 137 16.34 -3.38 2.43
C ASP A 137 16.66 -1.88 2.33
N ILE A 138 15.66 -1.00 2.15
CA ILE A 138 15.86 0.45 1.98
C ILE A 138 15.22 1.29 3.10
N GLY A 139 14.73 0.64 4.16
CA GLY A 139 14.09 1.27 5.31
C GLY A 139 12.66 0.76 5.58
N PHE A 140 11.95 1.42 6.48
CA PHE A 140 10.58 1.09 6.86
C PHE A 140 9.56 1.90 6.06
N PHE A 141 8.56 1.23 5.53
CA PHE A 141 7.40 1.85 4.88
C PHE A 141 6.17 1.75 5.79
N SER A 142 5.53 2.88 6.03
CA SER A 142 4.33 2.95 6.84
C SER A 142 3.06 2.79 6.01
N GLY A 143 2.05 2.16 6.60
CA GLY A 143 0.71 2.08 6.05
C GLY A 143 -0.34 2.28 7.14
N VAL A 144 -1.49 2.78 6.74
CA VAL A 144 -2.71 2.86 7.55
C VAL A 144 -3.88 2.42 6.69
N ASN A 145 -4.94 1.90 7.29
CA ASN A 145 -6.14 1.60 6.52
C ASN A 145 -6.81 2.89 6.05
N ILE A 146 -7.27 2.84 4.80
CA ILE A 146 -8.05 3.89 4.16
C ILE A 146 -9.30 3.21 3.62
N GLU A 147 -10.42 3.52 4.24
CA GLU A 147 -11.74 3.05 3.85
C GLU A 147 -12.30 3.92 2.73
N CYS A 148 -13.12 3.30 1.90
CA CYS A 148 -13.88 3.97 0.84
C CYS A 148 -15.34 3.53 0.95
N SER A 149 -16.25 4.34 0.38
CA SER A 149 -17.69 4.03 0.32
C SER A 149 -17.98 2.65 -0.28
N SER A 150 -17.19 2.24 -1.28
CA SER A 150 -17.13 0.87 -1.75
C SER A 150 -16.07 0.10 -0.98
N TRP A 151 -16.49 -0.79 -0.08
CA TRP A 151 -15.61 -1.61 0.79
C TRP A 151 -14.50 -2.36 0.04
N SER A 152 -14.75 -2.79 -1.20
CA SER A 152 -13.75 -3.47 -2.04
C SER A 152 -12.62 -2.57 -2.55
N MET A 153 -12.81 -1.25 -2.50
CA MET A 153 -11.89 -0.23 -3.01
C MET A 153 -10.94 0.30 -1.94
N GLY A 154 -11.27 0.09 -0.66
CA GLY A 154 -10.39 0.40 0.46
C GLY A 154 -9.16 -0.53 0.50
N LEU A 155 -8.11 -0.06 1.15
CA LEU A 155 -6.90 -0.83 1.41
C LEU A 155 -6.60 -0.79 2.91
N CYS A 156 -6.34 -1.96 3.49
CA CYS A 156 -5.84 -2.05 4.85
C CYS A 156 -4.37 -1.59 4.92
N ALA A 157 -3.90 -1.34 6.14
CA ALA A 157 -2.58 -0.80 6.42
C ALA A 157 -1.44 -1.59 5.76
N GLU A 158 -1.51 -2.91 5.76
CA GLU A 158 -0.50 -3.81 5.21
C GLU A 158 -0.36 -3.65 3.69
N ARG A 159 -1.51 -3.56 2.99
CA ARG A 159 -1.55 -3.36 1.53
C ARG A 159 -1.02 -1.99 1.14
N VAL A 160 -1.25 -0.96 1.96
CA VAL A 160 -0.66 0.37 1.76
C VAL A 160 0.86 0.35 1.99
N ALA A 161 1.34 -0.31 3.04
CA ALA A 161 2.78 -0.41 3.33
C ALA A 161 3.53 -1.18 2.23
N ILE A 162 3.00 -2.33 1.81
CA ILE A 162 3.52 -3.10 0.66
C ILE A 162 3.47 -2.26 -0.62
N GLY A 163 2.34 -1.57 -0.84
CA GLY A 163 2.10 -0.67 -1.96
C GLY A 163 3.21 0.36 -2.17
N LYS A 164 3.55 1.05 -1.08
CA LYS A 164 4.65 2.01 -1.02
C LYS A 164 6.00 1.33 -1.21
N ALA A 165 6.30 0.28 -0.46
CA ALA A 165 7.61 -0.39 -0.53
C ALA A 165 7.96 -0.82 -1.95
N VAL A 166 7.01 -1.47 -2.65
CA VAL A 166 7.19 -1.85 -4.06
C VAL A 166 7.38 -0.62 -4.94
N THR A 167 6.52 0.41 -4.82
CA THR A 167 6.64 1.65 -5.60
C THR A 167 7.97 2.34 -5.42
N TYR A 168 8.53 2.32 -4.20
CA TYR A 168 9.80 2.94 -3.87
C TYR A 168 11.03 2.07 -4.20
N GLY A 169 10.82 0.89 -4.78
CA GLY A 169 11.88 0.04 -5.32
C GLY A 169 12.50 -0.94 -4.31
N ALA A 170 11.87 -1.16 -3.15
CA ALA A 170 12.33 -2.15 -2.18
C ALA A 170 12.35 -3.55 -2.81
N GLN A 171 13.48 -4.24 -2.74
CA GLN A 171 13.67 -5.56 -3.36
C GLN A 171 13.53 -6.70 -2.36
N ASN A 172 13.70 -6.45 -1.06
CA ASN A 172 13.64 -7.48 -0.03
C ASN A 172 12.87 -7.03 1.20
N PHE A 173 11.76 -7.72 1.47
CA PHE A 173 10.98 -7.52 2.69
C PHE A 173 11.54 -8.37 3.82
N LYS A 174 11.75 -7.76 4.99
CA LYS A 174 12.35 -8.39 6.17
C LYS A 174 11.28 -8.84 7.16
N ARG A 175 10.49 -7.91 7.69
CA ARG A 175 9.45 -8.11 8.71
C ARG A 175 8.29 -7.15 8.48
N LEU A 176 7.08 -7.56 8.85
CA LEU A 176 5.90 -6.69 8.86
C LEU A 176 5.37 -6.58 10.28
N HIS A 177 5.19 -5.36 10.77
CA HIS A 177 4.61 -5.10 12.07
C HIS A 177 3.22 -4.48 11.90
N ILE A 178 2.22 -5.03 12.59
CA ILE A 178 0.82 -4.61 12.48
C ILE A 178 0.32 -4.27 13.87
N HIS A 179 -0.42 -3.16 13.98
CA HIS A 179 -1.03 -2.74 15.24
C HIS A 179 -2.43 -2.18 15.00
N THR A 180 -3.32 -2.46 15.93
CA THR A 180 -4.59 -1.75 16.12
C THR A 180 -4.79 -1.55 17.61
N ARG A 181 -5.45 -0.44 17.98
CA ARG A 181 -5.82 -0.17 19.38
C ARG A 181 -7.10 -0.91 19.80
N ASP A 182 -7.80 -1.52 18.84
CA ASP A 182 -9.11 -2.14 19.00
C ASP A 182 -9.06 -3.64 18.67
N GLY A 183 -9.92 -4.42 19.33
CA GLY A 183 -10.03 -5.88 19.14
C GLY A 183 -9.08 -6.70 20.03
N GLU A 184 -9.35 -8.01 20.09
CA GLU A 184 -8.57 -8.96 20.90
C GLU A 184 -7.19 -9.25 20.27
N PHE A 185 -7.13 -9.34 18.94
CA PHE A 185 -5.91 -9.58 18.19
C PHE A 185 -5.78 -8.61 17.01
N SER A 186 -4.56 -8.10 16.79
CA SER A 186 -4.22 -7.25 15.65
C SER A 186 -4.01 -8.04 14.36
N SER A 187 -4.90 -9.01 14.10
CA SER A 187 -4.76 -9.97 13.01
C SER A 187 -5.09 -9.35 11.65
N PRO A 188 -4.29 -9.60 10.60
CA PRO A 188 -4.62 -9.14 9.25
C PRO A 188 -5.91 -9.80 8.73
N CYS A 189 -6.69 -9.05 7.95
CA CYS A 189 -7.90 -9.58 7.31
C CYS A 189 -7.56 -10.62 6.22
N GLY A 190 -8.56 -11.37 5.75
CA GLY A 190 -8.36 -12.43 4.74
C GLY A 190 -7.66 -11.94 3.46
N SER A 191 -8.04 -10.76 2.97
CA SER A 191 -7.40 -10.12 1.82
C SER A 191 -5.93 -9.77 2.08
N CYS A 192 -5.61 -9.24 3.25
CA CYS A 192 -4.22 -8.95 3.62
C CYS A 192 -3.40 -10.21 3.76
N ARG A 193 -3.95 -11.28 4.35
CA ARG A 193 -3.25 -12.58 4.45
C ARG A 193 -2.84 -13.13 3.08
N GLN A 194 -3.71 -13.01 2.07
CA GLN A 194 -3.41 -13.41 0.70
C GLN A 194 -2.36 -12.53 0.01
N VAL A 195 -2.32 -11.22 0.30
CA VAL A 195 -1.26 -10.33 -0.21
C VAL A 195 0.07 -10.57 0.52
N ILE A 196 0.03 -10.71 1.85
CA ILE A 196 1.19 -11.03 2.69
C ILE A 196 1.82 -12.33 2.22
N VAL A 197 1.04 -13.39 2.00
CA VAL A 197 1.64 -14.67 1.59
C VAL A 197 2.27 -14.61 0.20
N GLU A 198 1.77 -13.77 -0.72
CA GLU A 198 2.41 -13.57 -2.03
C GLU A 198 3.85 -13.06 -1.86
N HIS A 199 4.05 -12.00 -1.07
CA HIS A 199 5.34 -11.31 -0.94
C HIS A 199 6.22 -11.78 0.23
N MET A 200 5.62 -12.33 1.28
CA MET A 200 6.22 -12.48 2.61
C MET A 200 5.93 -13.85 3.25
N ALA A 201 5.64 -14.89 2.45
CA ALA A 201 5.31 -16.21 3.00
C ALA A 201 6.32 -16.72 4.03
N GLN A 202 7.62 -16.58 3.77
CA GLN A 202 8.70 -17.07 4.66
C GLN A 202 9.25 -15.98 5.58
N LYS A 203 8.52 -14.88 5.77
CA LYS A 203 8.94 -13.73 6.59
C LYS A 203 8.05 -13.62 7.81
N GLN A 204 8.59 -13.04 8.87
CA GLN A 204 7.88 -12.84 10.14
C GLN A 204 6.91 -11.67 10.05
N ILE A 205 5.73 -11.89 10.60
CA ILE A 205 4.64 -10.94 10.78
C ILE A 205 4.42 -10.80 12.29
N HIS A 206 4.70 -9.62 12.80
CA HIS A 206 4.61 -9.25 14.20
C HIS A 206 3.28 -8.53 14.43
N LEU A 207 2.44 -9.08 15.30
CA LEU A 207 1.15 -8.52 15.66
C LEU A 207 1.28 -7.90 17.06
N HIS A 208 1.22 -6.57 17.11
CA HIS A 208 1.30 -5.79 18.34
C HIS A 208 -0.10 -5.58 18.88
N HIS A 209 -0.49 -6.29 19.92
CA HIS A 209 -1.86 -6.30 20.44
C HIS A 209 -2.18 -5.07 21.30
N ALA A 210 -3.47 -4.78 21.47
CA ALA A 210 -3.95 -3.62 22.24
C ALA A 210 -3.55 -3.67 23.73
N ASP A 211 -3.40 -4.88 24.28
CA ASP A 211 -2.93 -5.12 25.65
C ASP A 211 -1.40 -5.04 25.81
N ASN A 212 -0.68 -4.66 24.75
CA ASN A 212 0.78 -4.59 24.65
C ASN A 212 1.49 -5.95 24.65
N THR A 213 0.76 -7.05 24.44
CA THR A 213 1.39 -8.34 24.10
C THR A 213 1.74 -8.39 22.60
N GLU A 214 2.61 -9.33 22.22
CA GLU A 214 3.01 -9.55 20.83
C GLU A 214 2.82 -11.03 20.46
N SER A 215 2.29 -11.27 19.26
CA SER A 215 2.38 -12.57 18.61
C SER A 215 3.20 -12.48 17.32
N VAL A 216 3.95 -13.54 17.03
CA VAL A 216 4.80 -13.61 15.83
C VAL A 216 4.44 -14.85 15.04
N HIS A 217 4.19 -14.67 13.74
CA HIS A 217 3.83 -15.73 12.81
C HIS A 217 4.68 -15.60 11.55
N PHE A 218 4.89 -16.70 10.81
CA PHE A 218 5.35 -16.55 9.44
C PHE A 218 4.16 -16.27 8.51
N GLY A 219 4.40 -15.60 7.39
CA GLY A 219 3.34 -15.24 6.43
C GLY A 219 2.50 -16.44 5.96
N HIS A 220 3.11 -17.63 5.82
CA HIS A 220 2.41 -18.86 5.43
C HIS A 220 1.53 -19.45 6.54
N ASP A 221 1.80 -19.16 7.81
CA ASP A 221 0.97 -19.62 8.94
C ASP A 221 -0.38 -18.88 8.98
N LEU A 222 -0.42 -17.66 8.44
CA LEU A 222 -1.62 -16.82 8.43
C LEU A 222 -2.65 -17.26 7.38
N LEU A 223 -2.21 -17.96 6.33
CA LEU A 223 -3.07 -18.53 5.28
C LEU A 223 -2.54 -19.91 4.86
N PRO A 224 -2.86 -20.96 5.64
CA PRO A 224 -2.43 -22.32 5.33
C PRO A 224 -2.89 -22.78 3.95
N HIS A 225 -2.04 -23.53 3.24
CA HIS A 225 -2.30 -24.03 1.89
C HIS A 225 -2.61 -22.92 0.85
N SER A 226 -2.09 -21.71 1.08
CA SER A 226 -2.26 -20.58 0.16
C SER A 226 -1.83 -20.88 -1.26
N PHE A 227 -2.57 -20.33 -2.22
CA PHE A 227 -2.18 -20.28 -3.62
C PHE A 227 -1.25 -19.07 -3.85
N ARG A 228 -0.17 -19.22 -4.65
CA ARG A 228 0.86 -18.18 -4.87
C ARG A 228 1.30 -18.13 -6.34
N SER A 229 1.98 -17.07 -6.77
CA SER A 229 2.56 -16.98 -8.13
C SER A 229 3.40 -18.19 -8.53
N SER A 230 4.21 -18.72 -7.61
CA SER A 230 5.03 -19.93 -7.82
C SER A 230 4.21 -21.20 -8.14
N THR A 231 2.88 -21.17 -7.95
CA THR A 231 1.99 -22.26 -8.32
C THR A 231 1.50 -22.16 -9.77
N LEU A 232 1.38 -20.96 -10.33
CA LEU A 232 0.93 -20.74 -11.72
C LEU A 232 2.07 -20.58 -12.72
N ILE A 233 3.14 -19.92 -12.31
CA ILE A 233 4.24 -19.54 -13.18
C ILE A 233 5.29 -20.65 -13.09
N LYS A 234 5.44 -21.41 -14.17
CA LYS A 234 6.43 -22.49 -14.34
C LYS A 234 7.72 -21.96 -14.94
#